data_AF-A0A699R2P2-F1
#
_entry.id   AF-A0A699R2P2-F1
#
_cell.length_a   1.000
_cell.length_b   1.000
_cell.length_c   1.000
_cell.angle_alpha   90.00
_cell.angle_beta   90.00
_cell.angle_gamma   90.00
#
_symmetry.space_group_name_H-M   'P 1'
#
loop_
_entity.id
_entity.type
_entity.pdbx_description
1 polymer ?
#
loop_
_entity_poly.entity_id
_entity_poly.type
_entity_poly.pdbx_seq_one_letter_code
_entity_poly.pdbx_strand_id
1 'polypeptide(L)'
;MMASSPICLLSKASKTKSWLWHRRLSHLNFGAINHLARQGLVRGLLKLKFEKDHLCSACAMGKSTKKSHKPKSEDTNQEKLYILHMDLCGPMRVQNGVVERRNRTLIEAARTMLIYAQPPLFLWAEAVATVCFTLLHSKMGSLKDVTGL
;
A
#
# COMPACT_ATOMS: atom_id res chain seq x y z
N MET A 1 35.97 -15.23 -30.06
CA MET A 1 34.77 -15.88 -29.48
C MET A 1 33.96 -14.81 -28.77
N MET A 2 32.79 -14.44 -29.33
CA MET A 2 31.90 -13.46 -28.69
C MET A 2 31.15 -14.15 -27.56
N ALA A 3 31.38 -13.72 -26.32
CA ALA A 3 30.61 -14.18 -25.18
C ALA A 3 29.18 -13.63 -25.31
N SER A 4 28.23 -14.47 -25.70
CA SER A 4 26.82 -14.13 -25.60
C SER A 4 26.46 -14.06 -24.12
N SER A 5 26.05 -12.88 -23.66
CA SER A 5 25.45 -12.74 -22.34
C SER A 5 24.18 -13.59 -22.29
N PRO A 6 23.92 -14.36 -21.22
CA PRO A 6 22.72 -15.16 -21.13
C PRO A 6 21.50 -14.24 -21.16
N ILE A 7 20.69 -14.36 -22.22
CA ILE A 7 19.39 -13.69 -22.33
C ILE A 7 18.48 -14.34 -21.30
N CYS A 8 18.33 -13.71 -20.14
CA CYS A 8 17.39 -14.16 -19.11
C CYS A 8 15.98 -13.77 -19.57
N LEU A 9 15.29 -14.67 -20.27
CA LEU A 9 13.86 -14.57 -20.54
C LEU A 9 13.09 -14.74 -19.22
N LEU A 10 12.93 -13.65 -18.47
CA LEU A 10 11.98 -13.63 -17.35
C LEU A 10 10.57 -13.82 -17.93
N SER A 11 9.95 -14.96 -17.62
CA SER A 11 8.58 -15.23 -18.02
C SER A 11 7.62 -14.25 -17.32
N LYS A 12 6.70 -13.69 -18.11
CA LYS A 12 5.70 -12.74 -17.63
C LYS A 12 4.59 -13.49 -16.88
N ALA A 13 4.17 -12.96 -15.73
CA ALA A 13 3.05 -13.51 -15.01
C ALA A 13 1.74 -13.27 -15.78
N SER A 14 0.86 -14.26 -15.79
CA SER A 14 -0.52 -14.08 -16.27
C SER A 14 -1.20 -12.94 -15.50
N LYS A 15 -2.08 -12.18 -16.17
CA LYS A 15 -2.85 -11.09 -15.55
C LYS A 15 -3.49 -11.51 -14.22
N THR A 16 -4.16 -12.66 -14.20
CA THR A 16 -4.82 -13.20 -13.00
C THR A 16 -3.85 -13.41 -11.82
N LYS A 17 -2.66 -14.00 -12.07
CA LYS A 17 -1.64 -14.16 -11.02
C LYS A 17 -1.09 -12.83 -10.52
N SER A 18 -0.86 -11.86 -11.41
CA SER A 18 -0.39 -10.52 -11.03
C SER A 18 -1.36 -9.84 -10.08
N TRP A 19 -2.65 -9.88 -10.39
CA TRP A 19 -3.68 -9.27 -9.55
C TRP A 19 -3.99 -10.05 -8.28
N LEU A 20 -3.85 -11.37 -8.30
CA LEU A 20 -3.95 -12.20 -7.10
C LEU A 20 -2.87 -11.82 -6.07
N TRP A 21 -1.62 -11.72 -6.51
CA TRP A 21 -0.51 -11.35 -5.62
C TRP A 21 -0.58 -9.90 -5.17
N HIS A 22 -1.03 -8.99 -6.03
CA HIS A 22 -1.35 -7.62 -5.64
C HIS A 22 -2.33 -7.58 -4.46
N ARG A 23 -3.42 -8.35 -4.49
CA ARG A 23 -4.40 -8.41 -3.40
C ARG A 23 -3.86 -9.10 -2.15
N ARG A 24 -3.16 -10.24 -2.30
CA ARG A 24 -2.58 -11.01 -1.18
C ARG A 24 -1.52 -10.22 -0.42
N LEU A 25 -0.76 -9.38 -1.10
CA LEU A 25 0.28 -8.53 -0.51
C LEU A 25 -0.25 -7.12 -0.22
N SER A 26 -1.48 -7.03 0.30
CA SER A 26 -2.06 -5.76 0.78
C SER A 26 -1.99 -4.60 -0.21
N HIS A 27 -2.24 -4.89 -1.48
CA HIS A 27 -2.27 -3.90 -2.56
C HIS A 27 -0.93 -3.18 -2.82
N LEU A 28 0.20 -3.85 -2.56
CA LEU A 28 1.52 -3.36 -2.92
C LEU A 28 1.62 -2.98 -4.41
N ASN A 29 2.48 -2.00 -4.69
CA ASN A 29 2.78 -1.62 -6.07
C ASN A 29 3.51 -2.78 -6.79
N PHE A 30 3.30 -2.91 -8.11
CA PHE A 30 3.87 -4.02 -8.89
C PHE A 30 5.40 -4.02 -8.91
N GLY A 31 6.06 -2.86 -8.75
CA GLY A 31 7.52 -2.77 -8.60
C GLY A 31 8.02 -3.44 -7.31
N ALA A 32 7.31 -3.24 -6.20
CA ALA A 32 7.58 -3.86 -4.91
C ALA A 32 7.33 -5.37 -4.96
N ILE A 33 6.25 -5.80 -5.62
CA ILE A 33 5.97 -7.24 -5.84
C ILE A 33 7.11 -7.88 -6.66
N ASN A 34 7.57 -7.21 -7.72
CA ASN A 34 8.71 -7.68 -8.51
C ASN A 34 10.02 -7.71 -7.70
N HIS A 35 10.24 -6.74 -6.80
CA HIS A 35 11.37 -6.74 -5.89
C HIS A 35 11.32 -7.94 -4.94
N LEU A 36 10.17 -8.16 -4.29
CA LEU A 36 9.94 -9.30 -3.40
C LEU A 36 10.15 -10.64 -4.12
N ALA A 37 9.64 -10.76 -5.35
CA ALA A 37 9.81 -11.96 -6.18
C ALA A 37 11.28 -12.21 -6.49
N ARG A 38 12.02 -11.19 -6.96
CA ARG A 38 13.45 -11.30 -7.27
C ARG A 38 14.29 -11.71 -6.05
N GLN A 39 13.98 -11.15 -4.89
CA GLN A 39 14.69 -11.43 -3.64
C GLN A 39 14.25 -12.74 -2.98
N GLY A 40 13.17 -13.39 -3.45
CA GLY A 40 12.68 -14.64 -2.87
C GLY A 40 12.13 -14.49 -1.44
N LEU A 41 11.65 -13.30 -1.07
CA LEU A 41 11.26 -12.97 0.31
C LEU A 41 9.86 -13.48 0.69
N VAL A 42 9.07 -13.94 -0.28
CA VAL A 42 7.70 -14.42 -0.06
C VAL A 42 7.60 -15.87 -0.53
N ARG A 43 7.29 -16.77 0.40
CA ARG A 43 7.10 -18.19 0.09
C ARG A 43 5.95 -18.35 -0.91
N GLY A 44 6.20 -19.11 -1.99
CA GLY A 44 5.21 -19.37 -3.04
C GLY A 44 5.07 -18.27 -4.09
N LEU A 45 5.74 -17.11 -3.93
CA LEU A 45 5.78 -16.07 -4.95
C LEU A 45 6.77 -16.48 -6.05
N LEU A 46 6.26 -16.68 -7.26
CA LEU A 46 7.07 -17.06 -8.42
C LEU A 46 7.95 -15.89 -8.86
N LYS A 47 9.18 -16.19 -9.32
CA LYS A 47 10.13 -15.22 -9.89
C LYS A 47 9.72 -14.81 -11.32
N LEU A 48 8.53 -14.25 -11.46
CA LEU A 48 7.95 -13.77 -12.71
C LEU A 48 7.96 -12.25 -12.75
N LYS A 49 7.88 -11.68 -13.96
CA LYS A 49 7.61 -10.26 -14.13
C LYS A 49 6.10 -10.01 -13.98
N PHE A 50 5.72 -9.30 -12.94
CA PHE A 50 4.35 -8.84 -12.70
C PHE A 50 4.15 -7.44 -13.29
N GLU A 51 3.08 -7.26 -14.04
CA GLU A 51 2.76 -6.01 -14.72
C GLU A 51 1.34 -5.52 -14.38
N LYS A 52 1.20 -4.20 -14.36
CA LYS A 52 -0.08 -3.51 -14.16
C LYS A 52 -0.71 -3.24 -15.52
N ASP A 53 -1.86 -3.82 -15.79
CA ASP A 53 -2.62 -3.59 -17.03
C ASP A 53 -3.85 -2.69 -16.84
N HIS A 54 -4.34 -2.50 -15.61
CA HIS A 54 -5.45 -1.60 -15.30
C HIS A 54 -5.32 -0.95 -13.91
N LEU A 55 -6.25 -0.04 -13.58
CA LEU A 55 -6.33 0.61 -12.27
C LEU A 55 -7.08 -0.29 -11.27
N CYS A 56 -6.58 -0.38 -10.05
CA CYS A 56 -7.29 -1.02 -8.95
C CYS A 56 -8.25 -0.01 -8.30
N SER A 57 -9.55 -0.30 -8.29
CA SER A 57 -10.57 0.52 -7.63
C SER A 57 -10.28 0.72 -6.15
N ALA A 58 -9.91 -0.36 -5.43
CA ALA A 58 -9.57 -0.30 -4.01
C ALA A 58 -8.39 0.64 -3.74
N CYS A 59 -7.30 0.53 -4.52
CA CYS A 59 -6.15 1.43 -4.37
C CYS A 59 -6.50 2.88 -4.69
N ALA A 60 -7.33 3.10 -5.71
CA ALA A 60 -7.76 4.45 -6.09
C ALA A 60 -8.58 5.09 -4.96
N MET A 61 -9.50 4.32 -4.36
CA MET A 61 -10.27 4.76 -3.20
C MET A 61 -9.41 4.98 -1.96
N GLY A 62 -8.48 4.07 -1.67
CA GLY A 62 -7.60 4.15 -0.51
C GLY A 62 -6.63 5.34 -0.56
N LYS A 63 -6.25 5.78 -1.76
CA LYS A 63 -5.40 6.96 -2.02
C LYS A 63 -6.17 8.25 -2.26
N SER A 64 -7.49 8.18 -2.36
CA SER A 64 -8.28 9.38 -2.58
C SER A 64 -8.22 10.29 -1.36
N THR A 65 -8.00 11.58 -1.59
CA THR A 65 -8.11 12.59 -0.53
C THR A 65 -9.57 12.70 -0.13
N LYS A 66 -9.86 12.52 1.17
CA LYS A 66 -11.21 12.76 1.68
C LYS A 66 -11.56 14.21 1.41
N LYS A 67 -12.78 14.47 0.89
CA LYS A 67 -13.28 15.83 0.73
C LYS A 67 -13.19 16.55 2.07
N SER A 68 -12.76 17.81 2.05
CA SER A 68 -12.72 18.61 3.27
C SER A 68 -14.10 18.64 3.90
N HIS A 69 -14.18 18.38 5.21
CA HIS A 69 -15.44 18.47 5.93
C HIS A 69 -15.84 19.94 6.03
N LYS A 70 -17.12 20.24 5.82
CA LYS A 70 -17.64 21.57 6.16
C LYS A 70 -17.52 21.75 7.68
N PRO A 71 -16.97 22.87 8.16
CA PRO A 71 -16.96 23.14 9.60
C PRO A 71 -18.41 23.15 10.09
N LYS A 72 -18.70 22.39 11.15
CA LYS A 72 -19.98 22.49 11.85
C LYS A 72 -19.95 23.77 12.68
N SER A 73 -20.98 24.60 12.54
CA SER A 73 -21.16 25.82 13.32
C SER A 73 -21.66 25.56 14.74
N GLU A 74 -22.27 24.39 14.97
CA GLU A 74 -22.94 24.03 16.23
C GLU A 74 -22.51 22.64 16.69
N ASP A 75 -22.26 22.51 18.00
CA ASP A 75 -21.97 21.23 18.62
C ASP A 75 -23.28 20.42 18.77
N THR A 76 -23.30 19.23 18.19
CA THR A 76 -24.46 18.31 18.24
C THR A 76 -24.35 17.32 19.39
N ASN A 77 -23.29 17.39 20.21
CA ASN A 77 -23.13 16.53 21.37
C ASN A 77 -24.10 16.94 22.48
N GLN A 78 -25.02 16.03 22.81
CA GLN A 78 -26.03 16.24 23.84
C GLN A 78 -25.43 16.13 25.26
N GLU A 79 -24.36 15.34 25.41
CA GLU A 79 -23.68 15.11 26.68
C GLU A 79 -22.15 14.96 26.48
N LYS A 80 -21.41 15.07 27.58
CA LYS A 80 -19.95 14.89 27.58
C LYS A 80 -19.62 13.46 27.15
N LEU A 81 -18.77 13.30 26.12
CA LEU A 81 -18.40 12.02 25.48
C LEU A 81 -19.50 11.34 24.63
N TYR A 82 -20.58 12.05 24.26
CA TYR A 82 -21.65 11.48 23.42
C TYR A 82 -21.16 10.89 22.08
N ILE A 83 -20.18 11.54 21.42
CA ILE A 83 -19.48 10.97 20.25
C ILE A 83 -17.97 11.17 20.40
N LEU A 84 -17.24 10.06 20.58
CA LEU A 84 -15.78 10.04 20.59
C LEU A 84 -15.24 9.81 19.17
N HIS A 85 -14.71 10.85 18.52
CA HIS A 85 -13.93 10.71 17.29
C HIS A 85 -12.47 10.43 17.65
N MET A 86 -12.03 9.18 17.50
CA MET A 86 -10.62 8.83 17.62
C MET A 86 -9.97 8.93 16.25
N ASP A 87 -9.20 10.00 16.02
CA ASP A 87 -8.32 10.07 14.87
C ASP A 87 -7.04 9.30 15.18
N LEU A 88 -6.75 8.32 14.32
CA LEU A 88 -5.67 7.39 14.55
C LEU A 88 -4.32 7.98 14.14
N CYS A 89 -4.32 8.95 13.22
CA CYS A 89 -3.17 9.75 12.87
C CYS A 89 -3.67 11.14 12.46
N GLY A 90 -3.78 12.05 13.43
CA GLY A 90 -3.87 13.49 13.15
C GLY A 90 -2.68 13.95 12.29
N PRO A 91 -2.68 15.20 11.77
CA PRO A 91 -1.59 15.72 10.95
C PRO A 91 -0.25 15.41 11.62
N MET A 92 0.47 14.48 11.03
CA MET A 92 1.59 13.84 11.68
C MET A 92 2.79 14.76 11.46
N ARG A 93 2.95 15.74 12.35
CA ARG A 93 4.07 16.70 12.34
C ARG A 93 5.36 16.01 12.78
N VAL A 94 5.81 15.01 12.02
CA VAL A 94 7.12 14.40 12.21
C VAL A 94 8.16 15.32 11.55
N GLN A 95 9.25 15.60 12.26
CA GLN A 95 10.33 16.48 11.76
C GLN A 95 11.03 15.94 10.50
N ASN A 96 10.79 14.68 10.12
CA ASN A 96 11.43 14.02 9.00
C ASN A 96 10.41 13.56 7.94
N GLY A 97 10.45 14.18 6.75
CA GLY A 97 9.55 13.88 5.63
C GLY A 97 9.70 12.46 5.05
N VAL A 98 10.75 11.70 5.42
CA VAL A 98 10.86 10.27 5.09
C VAL A 98 9.91 9.43 5.96
N VAL A 99 9.84 9.73 7.26
CA VAL A 99 8.97 9.02 8.20
C VAL A 99 7.51 9.34 7.90
N GLU A 100 7.21 10.60 7.56
CA GLU A 100 5.86 11.01 7.19
C GLU A 100 5.31 10.23 5.98
N ARG A 101 6.14 10.14 4.92
CA ARG A 101 5.78 9.40 3.70
C ARG A 101 5.59 7.91 3.96
N ARG A 102 6.42 7.31 4.81
CA ARG A 102 6.29 5.89 5.18
C ARG A 102 4.99 5.63 5.94
N ASN A 103 4.68 6.44 6.94
CA ASN A 103 3.48 6.28 7.74
C ASN A 103 2.21 6.51 6.91
N ARG A 104 2.20 7.52 6.02
CA ARG A 104 1.10 7.71 5.05
C ARG A 104 0.89 6.48 4.17
N THR A 105 1.97 5.90 3.65
CA THR A 105 1.88 4.67 2.83
C THR A 105 1.32 3.49 3.62
N LEU A 106 1.73 3.35 4.89
CA LEU A 106 1.26 2.31 5.81
C LEU A 106 -0.26 2.42 6.04
N ILE A 107 -0.73 3.64 6.34
CA ILE A 107 -2.15 3.90 6.58
C ILE A 107 -2.98 3.72 5.30
N GLU A 108 -2.50 4.18 4.13
CA GLU A 108 -3.19 3.99 2.85
C GLU A 108 -3.33 2.51 2.46
N ALA A 109 -2.28 1.71 2.66
CA ALA A 109 -2.31 0.28 2.38
C ALA A 109 -3.24 -0.46 3.33
N ALA A 110 -3.24 -0.12 4.62
CA ALA A 110 -4.19 -0.67 5.60
C ALA A 110 -5.63 -0.32 5.26
N ARG A 111 -5.92 0.96 4.94
CA ARG A 111 -7.25 1.39 4.49
C ARG A 111 -7.70 0.63 3.24
N THR A 112 -6.82 0.46 2.26
CA THR A 112 -7.13 -0.28 1.02
C THR A 112 -7.46 -1.75 1.33
N MET A 113 -6.69 -2.38 2.22
CA MET A 113 -6.93 -3.76 2.66
C MET A 113 -8.29 -3.91 3.36
N LEU A 114 -8.66 -2.97 4.23
CA LEU A 114 -9.94 -2.96 4.93
C LEU A 114 -11.13 -2.77 3.97
N ILE A 115 -11.01 -1.87 2.98
CA ILE A 115 -12.04 -1.65 1.96
C ILE A 115 -12.27 -2.93 1.13
N TYR A 116 -11.19 -3.62 0.77
CA TYR A 116 -11.27 -4.77 -0.11
C TYR A 116 -11.71 -6.05 0.60
N ALA A 117 -11.12 -6.36 1.75
CA ALA A 117 -11.37 -7.61 2.47
C ALA A 117 -12.61 -7.56 3.38
N GLN A 118 -13.18 -6.36 3.60
CA GLN A 118 -14.28 -6.10 4.54
C GLN A 118 -14.18 -6.85 5.89
N PRO A 119 -13.00 -6.86 6.55
CA PRO A 119 -12.90 -7.50 7.85
C PRO A 119 -13.65 -6.66 8.90
N PRO A 120 -14.08 -7.28 10.01
CA PRO A 120 -14.58 -6.54 11.17
C PRO A 120 -13.60 -5.44 11.61
N LEU A 121 -14.12 -4.26 11.98
CA LEU A 121 -13.29 -3.09 12.34
C LEU A 121 -12.34 -3.34 13.52
N PHE A 122 -12.62 -4.34 14.38
CA PHE A 122 -11.71 -4.69 15.47
C PHE A 122 -10.39 -5.29 14.98
N LEU A 123 -10.33 -5.84 13.76
CA LEU A 123 -9.12 -6.41 13.14
C LEU A 123 -8.21 -5.35 12.48
N TRP A 124 -8.42 -4.09 12.82
CA TRP A 124 -7.69 -2.96 12.23
C TRP A 124 -6.19 -3.02 12.56
N ALA A 125 -5.84 -3.41 13.79
CA ALA A 125 -4.44 -3.52 14.22
C ALA A 125 -3.70 -4.64 13.45
N GLU A 126 -4.37 -5.74 13.17
CA GLU A 126 -3.87 -6.90 12.43
C GLU A 126 -3.67 -6.56 10.96
N ALA A 127 -4.58 -5.77 10.37
CA ALA A 127 -4.42 -5.26 9.02
C ALA A 127 -3.17 -4.35 8.92
N VAL A 128 -2.96 -3.47 9.89
CA VAL A 128 -1.76 -2.61 9.94
C VAL A 128 -0.49 -3.42 10.18
N ALA A 129 -0.51 -4.41 11.06
CA ALA A 129 0.64 -5.28 11.29
C ALA A 129 1.04 -6.06 10.03
N THR A 130 0.05 -6.59 9.30
CA THR A 130 0.27 -7.29 8.02
C THR A 130 0.86 -6.35 6.96
N VAL A 131 0.34 -5.13 6.86
CA VAL A 131 0.85 -4.10 5.96
C VAL A 131 2.25 -3.65 6.35
N CYS A 132 2.54 -3.49 7.64
CA CYS A 132 3.86 -3.13 8.14
C CYS A 132 4.89 -4.20 7.77
N PHE A 133 4.55 -5.47 8.00
CA PHE A 133 5.39 -6.61 7.64
C PHE A 133 5.68 -6.64 6.14
N THR A 134 4.65 -6.56 5.29
CA THR A 134 4.83 -6.58 3.84
C THR A 134 5.64 -5.37 3.33
N LEU A 135 5.42 -4.18 3.88
CA LEU A 135 6.13 -2.96 3.50
C LEU A 135 7.59 -2.95 3.97
N LEU A 136 7.88 -3.41 5.20
CA LEU A 136 9.23 -3.48 5.76
C LEU A 136 10.12 -4.42 4.93
N HIS A 137 9.56 -5.56 4.52
CA HIS A 137 10.28 -6.55 3.71
C HIS A 137 10.35 -6.18 2.22
N SER A 138 9.52 -5.24 1.74
CA SER A 138 9.51 -4.85 0.32
C SER A 138 10.54 -3.78 -0.08
N LYS A 139 11.33 -3.24 0.87
CA LYS A 139 12.26 -2.09 0.68
C LYS A 139 11.69 -1.10 -0.35
N MET A 140 10.75 -0.25 0.06
CA MET A 140 10.33 0.88 -0.77
C MET A 140 11.55 1.79 -1.03
N GLY A 141 12.24 1.53 -2.14
CA GLY A 141 13.23 2.41 -2.72
C GLY A 141 12.56 3.75 -2.99
N SER A 142 13.22 4.82 -2.56
CA SER A 142 12.90 6.20 -2.92
C SER A 142 12.59 6.25 -4.42
N LEU A 143 11.45 6.82 -4.81
CA LEU A 143 11.31 7.43 -6.14
C LEU A 143 12.38 8.51 -6.24
N LYS A 144 13.55 8.14 -6.76
CA LYS A 144 14.38 9.00 -7.58
C LYS A 144 14.00 8.56 -8.99
N ASP A 145 13.32 9.44 -9.74
CA ASP A 145 13.04 9.38 -11.20
C ASP A 145 11.70 10.07 -11.56
N VAL A 146 11.39 11.21 -10.91
CA VAL A 146 10.44 12.20 -11.47
C VAL A 146 10.96 13.60 -11.18
N THR A 147 12.09 13.94 -11.77
CA THR A 147 12.48 15.32 -12.11
C THR A 147 13.40 15.22 -13.31
N GLY A 148 12.78 15.29 -14.48
CA GLY A 148 13.40 15.32 -15.80
C GLY A 148 12.47 16.12 -16.70
N LEU A 149 12.20 17.34 -16.26
CA LEU A 149 11.70 18.56 -16.92
C LEU A 149 11.24 19.53 -15.82
#